data_AF-A0A7K3L4F5-F1
#
_entry.id   AF-A0A7K3L4F5-F1
#
_cell.length_a   1.000
_cell.length_b   1.000
_cell.length_c   1.000
_cell.angle_alpha   90.00
_cell.angle_beta   90.00
_cell.angle_gamma   90.00
#
_symmetry.space_group_name_H-M   'P 1'
#
loop_
_entity.id
_entity.type
_entity.pdbx_description
1 polymer ?
#
loop_
_entity_poly.entity_id
_entity_poly.type
_entity_poly.pdbx_seq_one_letter_code
_entity_poly.pdbx_strand_id
1 'polypeptide(L)'
;MFGIGGFELFLILLFGFLIFGPDKLPAMAKTLGKAIAKFRNAQEEMTGVLKGEVFDKDADEPFKNPLDALDNAAAKASKVTDQAKKAATQAHEKAESFSARKARYDRERAAKKAAEAAGASGVAPAASTATMSFSERKARYDRERAARQAEQAKPVAEAADEPAPAAGPAADASADQKGGE
;
A
#
# COMPACT_ATOMS: atom_id res chain seq x y z
N MET A 1 -40.06 -19.30 17.02
CA MET A 1 -38.70 -18.76 17.12
C MET A 1 -38.73 -17.28 16.76
N PHE A 2 -38.18 -16.46 17.66
CA PHE A 2 -38.12 -14.99 17.73
C PHE A 2 -39.40 -14.15 17.70
N GLY A 3 -40.52 -14.56 17.09
CA GLY A 3 -41.80 -13.82 17.19
C GLY A 3 -41.77 -12.35 16.72
N ILE A 4 -40.65 -11.94 16.11
CA ILE A 4 -40.35 -10.57 15.68
C ILE A 4 -40.78 -10.43 14.22
N GLY A 5 -41.61 -9.43 13.95
CA GLY A 5 -42.03 -9.06 12.60
C GLY A 5 -40.92 -8.36 11.81
N GLY A 6 -41.09 -8.26 10.48
CA GLY A 6 -40.12 -7.56 9.62
C GLY A 6 -39.93 -6.08 9.99
N PHE A 7 -40.99 -5.42 10.44
CA PHE A 7 -40.92 -4.02 10.91
C PHE A 7 -40.16 -3.88 12.24
N GLU A 8 -40.37 -4.79 13.19
CA GLU A 8 -39.65 -4.80 14.46
C GLU A 8 -38.16 -5.08 14.25
N LEU A 9 -37.82 -6.02 13.35
CA LEU A 9 -36.44 -6.26 12.96
C LEU A 9 -35.79 -5.01 12.32
N PHE A 10 -36.53 -4.30 11.47
CA PHE A 10 -36.06 -3.04 10.86
C PHE A 10 -35.81 -1.95 11.91
N LEU A 11 -36.71 -1.79 12.89
CA LEU A 11 -36.52 -0.84 14.00
C LEU A 11 -35.27 -1.18 14.82
N ILE A 12 -35.05 -2.46 15.15
CA ILE A 12 -33.85 -2.91 15.87
C ILE A 12 -32.59 -2.63 15.03
N LEU A 13 -32.63 -2.89 13.73
CA LEU A 13 -31.53 -2.53 12.81
C LEU A 13 -31.27 -1.03 12.81
N LEU A 14 -32.31 -0.19 12.74
CA LEU A 14 -32.18 1.26 12.75
C LEU A 14 -31.52 1.75 14.04
N PHE A 15 -31.95 1.25 15.20
CA PHE A 15 -31.31 1.56 16.48
C PHE A 15 -29.87 1.03 16.55
N GLY A 16 -29.61 -0.19 16.07
CA GLY A 16 -28.25 -0.74 15.98
C GLY A 16 -27.34 0.09 15.07
N PHE A 17 -27.87 0.58 13.94
CA PHE A 17 -27.19 1.49 13.02
C PHE A 17 -26.96 2.87 13.64
N LEU A 18 -27.87 3.37 14.49
CA LEU A 18 -27.66 4.64 15.21
C LEU A 18 -26.59 4.51 16.30
N ILE A 19 -26.56 3.39 17.02
CA ILE A 19 -25.61 3.15 18.11
C ILE A 19 -24.21 2.86 17.56
N PHE A 20 -24.09 1.93 16.61
CA PHE A 20 -22.80 1.49 16.09
C PHE A 20 -22.38 2.20 14.80
N GLY A 21 -23.32 2.73 14.02
CA GLY A 21 -23.07 3.38 12.74
C GLY A 21 -23.20 2.44 11.52
N PRO A 22 -23.52 2.99 10.34
CA PRO A 22 -23.65 2.22 9.10
C PRO A 22 -22.35 1.60 8.61
N ASP A 23 -21.19 2.11 9.04
CA ASP A 23 -19.88 1.62 8.62
C ASP A 23 -19.35 0.50 9.51
N LYS A 24 -19.73 0.47 10.80
CA LYS A 24 -19.21 -0.51 11.77
C LYS A 24 -19.87 -1.88 11.63
N LEU A 25 -21.18 -1.94 11.42
CA LEU A 25 -21.90 -3.19 11.21
C LEU A 25 -21.38 -4.00 10.01
N PRO A 26 -21.18 -3.44 8.81
CA PRO A 26 -20.61 -4.19 7.68
C PRO A 26 -19.14 -4.55 7.89
N ALA A 27 -18.36 -3.71 8.61
CA ALA A 27 -17.00 -4.08 8.98
C ALA A 27 -16.97 -5.30 9.91
N MET A 28 -17.83 -5.34 10.93
CA MET A 28 -17.97 -6.48 11.85
C MET A 28 -18.54 -7.72 11.15
N ALA A 29 -19.50 -7.55 10.24
CA ALA A 29 -20.02 -8.65 9.44
C ALA A 29 -18.95 -9.25 8.52
N LYS A 30 -18.05 -8.44 7.94
CA LYS A 30 -16.92 -8.95 7.14
C LYS A 30 -15.92 -9.75 7.97
N THR A 31 -15.60 -9.32 9.19
CA THR A 31 -14.66 -10.04 10.06
C THR A 31 -15.28 -11.32 10.61
N LEU A 32 -16.50 -11.23 11.15
CA LEU A 32 -17.24 -12.37 11.67
C LEU A 32 -17.58 -13.37 10.56
N GLY A 33 -17.97 -12.89 9.38
CA GLY A 33 -18.23 -13.73 8.21
C GLY A 33 -17.00 -14.50 7.75
N LYS A 34 -15.81 -13.88 7.75
CA LYS A 34 -14.55 -14.58 7.48
C LYS A 34 -14.23 -15.63 8.55
N ALA A 35 -14.50 -15.32 9.83
CA ALA A 35 -14.30 -16.27 10.92
C ALA A 35 -15.24 -17.48 10.81
N ILE A 36 -16.53 -17.24 10.54
CA ILE A 36 -17.52 -18.29 10.30
C ILE A 36 -17.13 -19.13 9.08
N ALA A 37 -16.70 -18.51 7.98
CA ALA A 37 -16.26 -19.24 6.79
C ALA A 37 -15.07 -20.16 7.09
N LYS A 38 -14.06 -19.67 7.81
CA LYS A 38 -12.92 -20.50 8.23
C LYS A 38 -13.34 -21.62 9.17
N PHE A 39 -14.25 -21.34 10.10
CA PHE A 39 -14.77 -22.35 11.01
C PHE A 39 -15.55 -23.43 10.27
N ARG A 40 -16.38 -23.06 9.29
CA ARG A 40 -17.08 -24.01 8.41
C ARG A 40 -16.11 -24.86 7.60
N ASN A 41 -15.09 -24.26 7.00
CA ASN A 41 -14.07 -25.02 6.26
C ASN A 41 -13.33 -26.01 7.18
N ALA A 42 -12.94 -25.57 8.38
CA ALA A 42 -12.32 -26.45 9.37
C ALA A 42 -13.28 -27.56 9.85
N GLN A 43 -14.57 -27.24 10.03
CA GLN A 43 -15.59 -28.26 10.32
C GLN A 43 -15.73 -29.25 9.17
N GLU A 44 -15.67 -28.82 7.91
CA GLU A 44 -15.75 -29.68 6.74
C GLU A 44 -14.51 -30.57 6.61
N GLU A 45 -13.31 -30.05 6.85
CA GLU A 45 -12.06 -30.83 6.89
C GLU A 45 -12.08 -31.85 8.03
N MET A 46 -12.47 -31.43 9.23
CA MET A 46 -12.57 -32.32 10.39
C MET A 46 -13.67 -33.37 10.19
N THR A 47 -14.83 -32.99 9.67
CA THR A 47 -15.89 -33.94 9.30
C THR A 47 -15.44 -34.87 8.17
N GLY A 48 -14.65 -34.40 7.22
CA GLY A 48 -14.07 -35.19 6.14
C GLY A 48 -13.08 -36.24 6.66
N VAL A 49 -12.24 -35.88 7.63
CA VAL A 49 -11.35 -36.82 8.33
C VAL A 49 -12.16 -37.79 9.19
N LEU A 50 -13.12 -37.31 9.98
CA LEU A 50 -13.96 -38.19 10.82
C LEU A 50 -14.80 -39.16 9.97
N LYS A 51 -15.27 -38.75 8.80
CA LYS A 51 -16.06 -39.62 7.91
C LYS A 51 -15.17 -40.51 7.02
N GLY A 52 -13.96 -40.07 6.70
CA GLY A 52 -12.99 -40.83 5.89
C GLY A 52 -12.16 -41.83 6.67
N GLU A 53 -11.90 -41.58 7.96
CA GLU A 53 -11.14 -42.48 8.83
C GLU A 53 -12.04 -43.19 9.85
N VAL A 54 -13.12 -42.56 10.32
CA VAL A 54 -13.90 -43.03 11.49
C VAL A 54 -15.37 -43.34 11.15
N PHE A 55 -15.76 -43.42 9.88
CA PHE A 55 -17.09 -43.95 9.52
C PHE A 55 -17.08 -44.61 8.14
N ASP A 56 -16.54 -45.82 8.07
CA ASP A 56 -16.79 -46.69 6.93
C ASP A 56 -18.10 -47.42 7.17
N LYS A 57 -19.15 -47.02 6.45
CA LYS A 57 -20.50 -47.56 6.60
C LYS A 57 -20.58 -49.03 6.17
N ASP A 58 -19.58 -49.50 5.43
CA ASP A 58 -19.49 -50.85 4.87
C ASP A 58 -18.35 -51.67 5.52
N ALA A 59 -17.65 -51.15 6.54
CA ALA A 59 -16.64 -51.90 7.30
C ALA A 59 -17.19 -52.46 8.62
N ASP A 60 -16.63 -53.60 9.03
CA ASP A 60 -17.03 -54.34 10.24
C ASP A 60 -16.80 -53.54 11.55
N GLU A 61 -15.91 -52.55 11.55
CA GLU A 61 -15.70 -51.62 12.68
C GLU A 61 -15.75 -50.16 12.21
N PRO A 62 -16.86 -49.45 12.42
CA PRO A 62 -17.08 -48.14 11.82
C PRO A 62 -16.16 -47.06 12.38
N PHE A 63 -15.57 -47.21 13.58
CA PHE A 63 -14.73 -46.17 14.20
C PHE A 63 -13.25 -46.60 14.26
N LYS A 64 -12.38 -46.04 13.40
CA LYS A 64 -10.92 -46.21 13.53
C LYS A 64 -10.33 -45.21 14.52
N ASN A 65 -9.32 -45.64 15.26
CA ASN A 65 -8.76 -44.89 16.39
C ASN A 65 -8.13 -43.56 15.94
N PRO A 66 -8.49 -42.42 16.57
CA PRO A 66 -8.00 -41.09 16.20
C PRO A 66 -6.50 -40.86 16.43
N LEU A 67 -5.84 -41.77 17.16
CA LEU A 67 -4.39 -41.70 17.43
C LEU A 67 -3.55 -42.03 16.18
N ASP A 68 -3.99 -43.00 15.36
CA ASP A 68 -3.28 -43.37 14.14
C ASP A 68 -3.33 -42.27 13.07
N ALA A 69 -4.42 -41.50 13.03
CA ALA A 69 -4.58 -40.34 12.18
C ALA A 69 -3.56 -39.24 12.51
N LEU A 70 -3.41 -38.97 13.81
CA LEU A 70 -2.53 -37.92 14.32
C LEU A 70 -1.06 -38.29 14.11
N ASP A 71 -0.68 -39.54 14.33
CA ASP A 71 0.68 -40.04 14.06
C ASP A 71 1.03 -39.98 12.57
N ASN A 72 0.08 -40.32 11.68
CA ASN A 72 0.29 -40.21 10.24
C ASN A 72 0.39 -38.75 9.75
N ALA A 73 -0.39 -37.84 10.32
CA ALA A 73 -0.30 -36.42 10.04
C ALA A 73 1.02 -35.82 10.53
N ALA A 74 1.46 -36.17 11.75
CA ALA A 74 2.73 -35.77 12.31
C ALA A 74 3.93 -36.31 11.49
N ALA A 75 3.86 -37.57 11.06
CA ALA A 75 4.89 -38.19 10.21
C ALA A 75 4.97 -37.57 8.80
N LYS A 76 3.85 -37.09 8.24
CA LYS A 76 3.85 -36.33 6.98
C LYS A 76 4.40 -34.92 7.16
N ALA A 77 4.03 -34.24 8.25
CA ALA A 77 4.53 -32.90 8.54
C ALA A 77 6.05 -32.88 8.71
N SER A 78 6.62 -33.83 9.46
CA SER A 78 8.09 -33.94 9.63
C SER A 78 8.81 -34.17 8.30
N LYS A 79 8.31 -35.07 7.46
CA LYS A 79 8.89 -35.34 6.12
C LYS A 79 8.85 -34.11 5.20
N VAL A 80 7.83 -33.26 5.29
CA VAL A 80 7.75 -32.03 4.49
C VAL A 80 8.75 -31.00 5.01
N THR A 81 8.88 -30.85 6.33
CA THR A 81 9.86 -29.95 6.95
C THR A 81 11.30 -30.35 6.62
N ASP A 82 11.63 -31.65 6.68
CA ASP A 82 12.96 -32.15 6.35
C ASP A 82 13.31 -31.99 4.86
N GLN A 83 12.33 -32.16 3.97
CA GLN A 83 12.50 -31.90 2.55
C GLN A 83 12.67 -30.42 2.24
N ALA A 84 11.89 -29.55 2.88
CA ALA A 84 12.03 -28.10 2.75
C ALA A 84 13.39 -27.61 3.27
N LYS A 85 13.87 -28.18 4.38
CA LYS A 85 15.19 -27.86 4.94
C LYS A 85 16.31 -28.31 4.00
N LYS A 86 16.23 -29.53 3.43
CA LYS A 86 17.18 -30.00 2.42
C LYS A 86 17.18 -29.14 1.15
N ALA A 87 16.01 -28.76 0.65
CA ALA A 87 15.87 -27.89 -0.52
C ALA A 87 16.43 -26.48 -0.26
N ALA A 88 16.24 -25.94 0.95
CA ALA A 88 16.79 -24.65 1.34
C ALA A 88 18.33 -24.66 1.43
N THR A 89 18.94 -25.73 1.98
CA THR A 89 20.41 -25.87 1.98
C THR A 89 20.99 -25.97 0.57
N GLN A 90 20.36 -26.74 -0.32
CA GLN A 90 20.82 -26.85 -1.71
C GLN A 90 20.64 -25.55 -2.51
N ALA A 91 19.59 -24.79 -2.22
CA ALA A 91 19.38 -23.47 -2.81
C ALA A 91 20.43 -22.46 -2.30
N HIS A 92 20.82 -22.53 -1.02
CA HIS A 92 21.85 -21.69 -0.43
C HIS A 92 23.24 -21.96 -1.04
N GLU A 93 23.66 -23.22 -1.13
CA GLU A 93 24.94 -23.59 -1.78
C GLU A 93 24.98 -23.18 -3.25
N LYS A 94 23.85 -23.33 -3.96
CA LYS A 94 23.75 -22.94 -5.37
C LYS A 94 23.77 -21.41 -5.54
N ALA A 95 23.13 -20.65 -4.65
CA ALA A 95 23.15 -19.19 -4.67
C ALA A 95 24.55 -18.61 -4.40
N GLU A 96 25.33 -19.23 -3.51
CA GLU A 96 26.73 -18.87 -3.27
C GLU A 96 27.62 -19.12 -4.50
N SER A 97 27.33 -20.15 -5.31
CA SER A 97 28.04 -20.41 -6.56
C SER A 97 27.76 -19.35 -7.65
N PHE A 98 26.54 -18.79 -7.69
CA PHE A 98 26.16 -17.75 -8.65
C PHE A 98 26.66 -16.36 -8.24
N SER A 99 26.67 -16.04 -6.94
CA SER A 99 27.22 -14.77 -6.45
C SER A 99 28.73 -14.69 -6.67
N ALA A 100 29.46 -15.79 -6.47
CA ALA A 100 30.89 -15.90 -6.80
C ALA A 100 31.15 -15.74 -8.31
N ARG A 101 30.29 -16.31 -9.17
CA ARG A 101 30.43 -16.19 -10.63
C ARG A 101 30.09 -14.80 -11.14
N LYS A 102 29.09 -14.13 -10.54
CA LYS A 102 28.72 -12.75 -10.85
C LYS A 102 29.78 -11.75 -10.41
N ALA A 103 30.40 -11.96 -9.25
CA ALA A 103 31.52 -11.13 -8.79
C ALA A 103 32.75 -11.23 -9.69
N ARG A 104 33.03 -12.40 -10.27
CA ARG A 104 34.11 -12.55 -11.28
C ARG A 104 33.79 -11.83 -12.58
N TYR A 105 32.56 -11.93 -13.08
CA TYR A 105 32.13 -11.25 -14.30
C TYR A 105 32.11 -9.72 -14.13
N ASP A 106 31.62 -9.22 -13.00
CA ASP A 106 31.57 -7.78 -12.71
C ASP A 106 33.00 -7.19 -12.56
N ARG A 107 33.95 -7.94 -12.00
CA ARG A 107 35.38 -7.55 -11.96
C ARG A 107 36.04 -7.56 -13.34
N GLU A 108 35.78 -8.55 -14.17
CA GLU A 108 36.32 -8.63 -15.52
C GLU A 108 35.77 -7.52 -16.42
N ARG A 109 34.48 -7.20 -16.26
CA ARG A 109 33.82 -6.09 -16.96
C ARG A 109 34.31 -4.72 -16.47
N ALA A 110 34.57 -4.57 -15.18
CA ALA A 110 35.15 -3.35 -14.63
C ALA A 110 36.61 -3.15 -15.11
N ALA A 111 37.39 -4.23 -15.18
CA ALA A 111 38.76 -4.18 -15.73
C ALA A 111 38.76 -3.84 -17.23
N LYS A 112 37.85 -4.42 -18.02
CA LYS A 112 37.68 -4.06 -19.44
C LYS A 112 37.21 -2.62 -19.61
N LYS A 113 36.27 -2.14 -18.80
CA LYS A 113 35.80 -0.75 -18.84
C LYS A 113 36.89 0.25 -18.41
N ALA A 114 37.76 -0.12 -17.47
CA ALA A 114 38.89 0.70 -17.07
C ALA A 114 39.99 0.74 -18.14
N ALA A 115 40.24 -0.38 -18.84
CA ALA A 115 41.16 -0.43 -19.98
C ALA A 115 40.62 0.36 -21.19
N GLU A 116 39.31 0.30 -21.45
CA GLU A 116 38.64 1.07 -22.50
C GLU A 116 38.63 2.58 -22.18
N ALA A 117 38.45 2.96 -20.91
CA ALA A 117 38.54 4.34 -20.46
C ALA A 117 39.98 4.90 -20.51
N ALA A 118 41.00 4.07 -20.30
CA ALA A 118 42.40 4.45 -20.49
C ALA A 118 42.77 4.61 -21.99
N GLY A 119 42.10 3.86 -22.87
CA GLY A 119 42.23 3.98 -24.33
C GLY A 119 41.46 5.16 -24.95
N ALA A 120 40.54 5.80 -24.21
CA ALA A 120 39.70 6.89 -24.69
C ALA A 120 40.23 8.30 -24.33
N SER A 121 41.54 8.46 -24.11
CA SER A 121 42.18 9.78 -24.10
C SER A 121 42.54 10.21 -25.52
N GLY A 122 41.51 10.49 -26.32
CA GLY A 122 41.68 10.98 -27.67
C GLY A 122 40.35 11.19 -28.38
N VAL A 123 40.09 12.46 -28.69
CA VAL A 123 39.06 13.01 -29.60
C VAL A 123 37.72 13.47 -28.96
N ALA A 124 37.39 14.72 -29.26
CA ALA A 124 36.34 15.61 -28.74
C ALA A 124 34.93 15.32 -29.34
N PRO A 125 33.85 16.04 -28.91
CA PRO A 125 32.51 15.47 -28.67
C PRO A 125 31.51 15.62 -29.83
N ALA A 126 30.50 14.73 -29.87
CA ALA A 126 29.23 14.98 -30.57
C ALA A 126 28.06 14.21 -29.95
N ALA A 127 27.03 14.96 -29.56
CA ALA A 127 25.58 14.65 -29.49
C ALA A 127 25.09 13.23 -29.10
N SER A 128 24.34 13.14 -28.00
CA SER A 128 22.97 12.56 -28.01
C SER A 128 22.26 12.67 -26.64
N THR A 129 21.09 13.31 -26.65
CA THR A 129 19.91 13.06 -25.81
C THR A 129 20.12 12.39 -24.44
N ALA A 130 20.39 13.20 -23.41
CA ALA A 130 20.29 12.74 -22.03
C ALA A 130 18.84 12.90 -21.54
N THR A 131 18.10 11.80 -21.53
CA THR A 131 16.88 11.65 -20.73
C THR A 131 17.24 11.98 -19.28
N MET A 132 16.85 13.16 -18.80
CA MET A 132 17.19 13.61 -17.45
C MET A 132 16.75 12.57 -16.42
N SER A 133 17.69 12.21 -15.56
CA SER A 133 17.49 11.23 -14.51
C SER A 133 16.44 11.75 -13.52
N PHE A 134 15.68 10.83 -12.91
CA PHE A 134 14.64 11.15 -11.93
C PHE A 134 15.15 12.05 -10.79
N SER A 135 16.44 11.91 -10.42
CA SER A 135 17.15 12.75 -9.46
C SER A 135 17.19 14.22 -9.84
N GLU A 136 17.44 14.55 -11.11
CA GLU A 136 17.56 15.94 -11.57
C GLU A 136 16.18 16.62 -11.61
N ARG A 137 15.15 15.86 -11.97
CA ARG A 137 13.76 16.36 -12.02
C ARG A 137 13.23 16.67 -10.62
N LYS A 138 13.52 15.81 -9.63
CA LYS A 138 13.15 16.04 -8.23
C LYS A 138 13.85 17.26 -7.64
N ALA A 139 15.15 17.42 -7.91
CA ALA A 139 15.91 18.56 -7.41
C ALA A 139 15.40 19.91 -7.93
N ARG A 140 14.89 19.97 -9.17
CA ARG A 140 14.29 21.18 -9.74
C ARG A 140 12.98 21.55 -9.04
N TYR A 141 12.12 20.57 -8.78
CA TYR A 141 10.83 20.79 -8.13
C TYR A 141 10.98 21.23 -6.67
N ASP A 142 11.93 20.64 -5.96
CA ASP A 142 12.23 20.99 -4.57
C ASP A 142 12.76 22.44 -4.45
N ARG A 143 13.60 22.91 -5.39
CA ARG A 143 14.04 24.32 -5.44
C ARG A 143 12.90 25.29 -5.75
N GLU A 144 12.01 24.92 -6.67
CA GLU A 144 10.91 25.79 -7.08
C GLU A 144 9.87 25.96 -5.95
N ARG A 145 9.66 24.89 -5.16
CA ARG A 145 8.83 24.95 -3.96
C ARG A 145 9.46 25.79 -2.84
N ALA A 146 10.78 25.68 -2.65
CA ALA A 146 11.50 26.48 -1.67
C ALA A 146 11.48 27.99 -2.02
N ALA A 147 11.59 28.34 -3.32
CA ALA A 147 11.49 29.72 -3.77
C ALA A 147 10.10 30.33 -3.50
N ARG A 148 9.02 29.57 -3.78
CA ARG A 148 7.65 30.02 -3.51
C ARG A 148 7.33 30.16 -2.02
N GLN A 149 7.99 29.38 -1.17
CA GLN A 149 7.85 29.51 0.28
C GLN A 149 8.63 30.72 0.83
N ALA A 150 9.79 31.04 0.25
CA ALA A 150 10.56 32.23 0.61
C ALA A 150 9.86 33.53 0.17
N GLU A 151 9.13 33.51 -0.97
CA GLU A 151 8.39 34.66 -1.48
C GLU A 151 7.11 34.97 -0.66
N GLN A 152 6.48 33.95 -0.09
CA GLN A 152 5.28 34.08 0.77
C GLN A 152 5.60 34.50 2.22
N ALA A 153 6.88 34.53 2.62
CA ALA A 153 7.29 34.77 4.01
C ALA A 153 7.79 36.20 4.30
N LYS A 154 7.60 37.19 3.42
CA LYS A 154 7.89 38.60 3.72
C LYS A 154 6.64 39.35 4.20
N PRO A 155 6.55 39.78 5.47
CA PRO A 155 5.46 40.61 5.95
C PRO A 155 5.72 42.10 5.68
N VAL A 156 4.60 42.80 5.64
CA VAL A 156 4.35 44.23 5.51
C VAL A 156 5.14 45.05 6.54
N ALA A 157 6.05 45.90 6.09
CA ALA A 157 6.54 47.07 6.82
C ALA A 157 7.30 47.99 5.84
N GLU A 158 6.76 49.18 5.59
CA GLU A 158 7.47 50.45 5.31
C GLU A 158 6.64 51.33 4.35
N ALA A 159 5.89 52.28 4.91
CA ALA A 159 5.65 53.62 4.39
C ALA A 159 4.52 54.30 5.19
N ALA A 160 4.88 54.80 6.38
CA ALA A 160 4.16 55.88 7.04
C ALA A 160 5.16 57.04 7.17
N ASP A 161 5.01 58.07 6.34
CA ASP A 161 5.50 59.41 6.63
C ASP A 161 4.63 60.41 5.83
N GLU A 162 3.82 61.16 6.55
CA GLU A 162 3.13 62.37 6.07
C GLU A 162 3.88 63.57 6.68
N PRO A 163 3.94 64.75 6.02
CA PRO A 163 2.86 65.72 6.26
C PRO A 163 2.50 66.65 5.07
N ALA A 164 1.32 67.27 5.23
CA ALA A 164 0.61 68.22 4.35
C ALA A 164 1.35 69.55 4.03
N PRO A 165 0.79 70.43 3.15
CA PRO A 165 -0.18 71.43 3.67
C PRO A 165 -1.36 71.83 2.75
N ALA A 166 -2.39 72.32 3.46
CA ALA A 166 -3.60 73.08 3.15
C ALA A 166 -3.71 73.96 1.88
N ALA A 167 -4.92 73.99 1.28
CA ALA A 167 -5.80 75.17 1.11
C ALA A 167 -7.09 74.80 0.32
N GLY A 168 -8.28 75.08 0.85
CA GLY A 168 -9.57 75.03 0.11
C GLY A 168 -9.95 76.40 -0.50
N PRO A 169 -11.24 76.71 -0.77
CA PRO A 169 -12.40 75.87 -1.14
C PRO A 169 -13.24 76.46 -2.33
N ALA A 170 -14.37 75.81 -2.64
CA ALA A 170 -15.67 76.38 -3.12
C ALA A 170 -16.18 76.17 -4.58
N ALA A 171 -17.50 75.92 -4.62
CA ALA A 171 -18.51 76.14 -5.68
C ALA A 171 -18.52 75.21 -6.92
N ASP A 172 -19.62 74.86 -7.59
CA ASP A 172 -21.09 74.93 -7.46
C ASP A 172 -21.67 74.26 -8.73
N ALA A 173 -22.99 73.97 -8.76
CA ALA A 173 -23.84 73.67 -9.93
C ALA A 173 -23.77 72.24 -10.53
N SER A 174 -24.74 71.34 -10.25
CA SER A 174 -26.12 71.25 -10.75
C SER A 174 -26.26 70.91 -12.24
N ALA A 175 -26.82 69.73 -12.55
CA ALA A 175 -27.78 69.55 -13.65
C ALA A 175 -28.38 68.13 -13.62
N ASP A 176 -29.56 68.05 -13.01
CA ASP A 176 -30.58 67.03 -13.16
C ASP A 176 -31.40 67.39 -14.41
N GLN A 177 -31.58 66.50 -15.40
CA GLN A 177 -32.77 66.56 -16.24
C GLN A 177 -33.13 65.23 -16.92
N LYS A 178 -34.43 65.05 -16.97
CA LYS A 178 -35.23 63.85 -17.20
C LYS A 178 -36.22 64.19 -18.32
N GLY A 179 -36.29 63.37 -19.37
CA GLY A 179 -37.50 63.08 -20.16
C GLY A 179 -38.02 64.09 -21.21
N GLY A 180 -38.56 63.53 -22.31
CA GLY A 180 -39.30 64.17 -23.41
C GLY A 180 -38.50 64.11 -24.72
N GLU A 181 -38.94 63.49 -25.83
CA GLU A 181 -40.25 63.10 -26.35
C GLU A 181 -40.19 61.74 -27.09
#